data_AF-A0A4Y7PQA4-F1
#
_entry.id   AF-A0A4Y7PQA4-F1
#
_cell.length_a   1.000
_cell.length_b   1.000
_cell.length_c   1.000
_cell.angle_alpha   90.00
_cell.angle_beta   90.00
_cell.angle_gamma   90.00
#
_symmetry.space_group_name_H-M   'P 1'
#
loop_
_entity.id
_entity.type
_entity.pdbx_description
1 polymer ?
#
loop_
_entity_poly.entity_id
_entity_poly.type
_entity_poly.pdbx_seq_one_letter_code
_entity_poly.pdbx_strand_id
1 'polypeptide(L)'
;TPSKRIRLMTAGLATTSSGSFLVSKARVTSAHKISAPVINRPPILPQPDWSLITAPRPGEYETKQQLLSRIEALTSGLELAQQHVTVLRAINEGANAQLVIQDMLGQKQNESLYSAENKKKTDRTKLFPEGKGRHLTDEKFIRELQAGEKAKTDNAAAKAKRRVDRAAKKVAKVAAEKEWQAAMERHKEDVKNWEDECKRLRDQKVLKKDLPKKPARPVKPKPAKETQGPDGS
;
A
#
# COMPACT_ATOMS: atom_id res chain seq x y z
N THR A 1 4.16 -5.90 7.28
CA THR A 1 2.98 -5.09 7.64
C THR A 1 2.00 -5.03 6.48
N PRO A 2 0.68 -5.01 6.74
CA PRO A 2 -0.37 -4.99 5.71
C PRO A 2 -0.18 -3.87 4.68
N SER A 3 0.21 -2.68 5.13
CA SER A 3 0.46 -1.51 4.26
C SER A 3 1.59 -1.73 3.23
N LYS A 4 2.64 -2.51 3.56
CA LYS A 4 3.70 -2.87 2.59
C LYS A 4 3.17 -3.82 1.51
N ARG A 5 2.31 -4.78 1.88
CA ARG A 5 1.72 -5.75 0.94
C ARG A 5 0.76 -5.05 -0.04
N ILE A 6 -0.06 -4.13 0.47
CA ILE A 6 -0.94 -3.30 -0.36
C ILE A 6 -0.11 -2.52 -1.39
N ARG A 7 0.96 -1.83 -0.98
CA ARG A 7 1.82 -1.09 -1.93
C ARG A 7 2.42 -1.97 -3.03
N LEU A 8 2.87 -3.19 -2.69
CA LEU A 8 3.43 -4.14 -3.66
C LEU A 8 2.36 -4.61 -4.65
N MET A 9 1.16 -4.94 -4.17
CA MET A 9 0.02 -5.29 -5.01
C MET A 9 -0.38 -4.11 -5.91
N THR A 10 -0.45 -2.89 -5.37
CA THR A 10 -0.74 -1.67 -6.13
C THR A 10 0.33 -1.41 -7.20
N ALA A 11 1.61 -1.65 -6.91
CA ALA A 11 2.68 -1.51 -7.89
C ALA A 11 2.57 -2.57 -9.01
N GLY A 12 2.27 -3.83 -8.67
CA GLY A 12 2.07 -4.90 -9.65
C GLY A 12 0.82 -4.71 -10.51
N LEU A 13 -0.26 -4.17 -9.95
CA LEU A 13 -1.44 -3.79 -10.73
C LEU A 13 -1.12 -2.63 -11.68
N ALA A 14 -0.36 -1.63 -11.23
CA ALA A 14 0.03 -0.47 -12.05
C ALA A 14 0.81 -0.84 -13.32
N THR A 15 1.57 -1.94 -13.32
CA THR A 15 2.38 -2.37 -14.47
C THR A 15 1.61 -3.20 -15.49
N THR A 16 0.40 -3.66 -15.18
CA THR A 16 -0.42 -4.44 -16.11
C THR A 16 -1.34 -3.53 -16.93
N SER A 17 -1.53 -3.79 -18.23
CA SER A 17 -2.40 -2.95 -19.08
C SER A 17 -3.84 -2.89 -18.56
N SER A 18 -4.39 -4.02 -18.11
CA SER A 18 -5.74 -4.13 -17.56
C SER A 18 -5.87 -3.69 -16.10
N GLY A 19 -4.83 -3.87 -15.27
CA GLY A 19 -4.86 -3.53 -13.84
C GLY A 19 -4.40 -2.09 -13.54
N SER A 20 -3.69 -1.44 -14.48
CA SER A 20 -3.19 -0.08 -14.32
C SER A 20 -4.30 0.92 -14.04
N PHE A 21 -5.49 0.67 -14.59
CA PHE A 21 -6.68 1.47 -14.36
C PHE A 21 -7.11 1.51 -12.88
N LEU A 22 -6.93 0.42 -12.13
CA LEU A 22 -7.27 0.33 -10.71
C LEU A 22 -6.34 1.18 -9.82
N VAL A 23 -5.20 1.60 -10.36
CA VAL A 23 -4.18 2.35 -9.59
C VAL A 23 -3.95 3.74 -10.17
N SER A 24 -4.19 3.91 -11.46
CA SER A 24 -4.04 5.18 -12.15
C SER A 24 -5.11 6.18 -11.69
N LYS A 25 -4.77 7.46 -11.80
CA LYS A 25 -5.73 8.57 -11.65
C LYS A 25 -6.58 8.76 -12.91
N ALA A 26 -6.50 7.84 -13.88
CA ALA A 26 -7.31 7.92 -15.08
C ALA A 26 -8.78 7.89 -14.68
N ARG A 27 -9.57 8.76 -15.32
CA ARG A 27 -10.96 8.92 -14.96
C ARG A 27 -11.73 7.68 -15.41
N VAL A 28 -12.44 7.06 -14.47
CA VAL A 28 -13.35 5.97 -14.79
C VAL A 28 -14.56 6.52 -15.53
N THR A 29 -14.71 6.10 -16.79
CA THR A 29 -15.84 6.46 -17.65
C THR A 29 -16.83 5.29 -17.75
N SER A 30 -18.05 5.56 -18.21
CA SER A 30 -19.09 4.53 -18.45
C SER A 30 -18.68 3.46 -19.47
N ALA A 31 -17.64 3.70 -20.27
CA ALA A 31 -17.09 2.71 -21.19
C ALA A 31 -16.30 1.59 -20.48
N HIS A 32 -15.86 1.81 -19.23
CA HIS A 32 -15.13 0.81 -18.45
C HIS A 32 -16.12 -0.18 -17.84
N LYS A 33 -16.31 -1.31 -18.52
CA LYS A 33 -17.13 -2.43 -18.02
C LYS A 33 -16.32 -3.28 -17.05
N ILE A 34 -17.00 -3.79 -16.03
CA ILE A 34 -16.44 -4.81 -15.15
C ILE A 34 -16.25 -6.08 -16.00
N SER A 35 -15.03 -6.61 -16.04
CA SER A 35 -14.76 -7.90 -16.70
C SER A 35 -15.59 -8.97 -16.01
N ALA A 36 -16.23 -9.84 -16.81
CA ALA A 36 -16.99 -10.96 -16.27
C ALA A 36 -16.09 -11.82 -15.37
N PRO A 37 -16.59 -12.28 -14.20
CA PRO A 37 -15.82 -13.16 -13.33
C PRO A 37 -15.46 -14.46 -14.07
N VAL A 38 -14.21 -14.91 -13.94
CA VAL A 38 -13.79 -16.19 -14.52
C VAL A 38 -14.09 -17.28 -13.51
N ILE A 39 -15.13 -18.07 -13.78
CA ILE A 39 -15.54 -19.19 -12.93
C ILE A 39 -14.67 -20.39 -13.30
N ASN A 40 -13.61 -20.61 -12.54
CA ASN A 40 -12.78 -21.80 -12.66
C ASN A 40 -13.52 -23.01 -12.09
N ARG A 41 -13.68 -24.05 -12.91
CA ARG A 41 -14.18 -25.34 -12.45
C ARG A 41 -13.00 -26.19 -11.97
N PRO A 42 -13.16 -26.99 -10.90
CA PRO A 42 -12.15 -27.95 -10.53
C PRO A 42 -11.86 -28.90 -11.71
N PRO A 43 -10.59 -29.24 -11.97
CA PRO A 43 -10.25 -30.29 -12.91
C PRO A 43 -10.84 -31.63 -12.44
N ILE A 44 -11.12 -32.53 -13.38
CA ILE A 44 -11.58 -33.87 -13.06
C ILE A 44 -10.39 -34.63 -12.47
N LEU A 45 -10.38 -34.79 -11.15
CA LEU A 45 -9.38 -35.55 -10.41
C LEU A 45 -10.01 -36.84 -9.88
N PRO A 46 -9.25 -37.95 -9.80
CA PRO A 46 -9.71 -39.15 -9.12
C PRO A 46 -10.06 -38.82 -7.67
N GLN A 47 -11.17 -39.37 -7.18
CA GLN A 47 -11.60 -39.13 -5.80
C GLN A 47 -10.86 -40.07 -4.84
N PRO A 48 -10.46 -39.59 -3.65
CA PRO A 48 -9.96 -40.46 -2.60
C PRO A 48 -11.02 -41.49 -2.20
N ASP A 49 -10.59 -42.71 -1.92
CA ASP A 49 -11.49 -43.70 -1.33
C ASP A 49 -11.73 -43.40 0.16
N TRP A 50 -12.81 -42.68 0.43
CA TRP A 50 -13.21 -42.31 1.79
C TRP A 50 -13.70 -43.51 2.62
N SER A 51 -14.05 -44.63 1.97
CA SER A 51 -14.55 -45.83 2.66
C SER A 51 -13.48 -46.43 3.59
N LEU A 52 -12.20 -46.25 3.27
CA LEU A 52 -11.06 -46.74 4.07
C LEU A 52 -11.01 -46.14 5.49
N ILE A 53 -11.60 -44.95 5.67
CA ILE A 53 -11.62 -44.21 6.94
C ILE A 53 -12.94 -44.47 7.69
N THR A 54 -14.03 -44.72 6.97
CA THR A 54 -15.35 -44.98 7.55
C THR A 54 -15.56 -46.45 7.90
N ALA A 55 -14.84 -47.36 7.26
CA ALA A 55 -14.93 -48.78 7.54
C ALA A 55 -14.51 -49.06 9.00
N PRO A 56 -15.31 -49.83 9.76
CA PRO A 56 -14.91 -50.32 11.07
C PRO A 56 -13.53 -50.97 10.98
N ARG A 57 -12.68 -50.79 12.01
CA ARG A 57 -11.45 -51.58 12.07
C ARG A 57 -11.83 -53.06 12.07
N PRO A 58 -11.27 -53.88 11.16
CA PRO A 58 -11.38 -55.32 11.27
C PRO A 58 -10.97 -55.73 12.69
N GLY A 59 -11.69 -56.69 13.27
CA GLY A 59 -11.43 -57.18 14.63
C GLY A 59 -10.00 -57.69 14.82
N GLU A 60 -9.65 -58.03 16.07
CA GLU A 60 -8.32 -58.26 16.69
C GLU A 60 -7.19 -58.97 15.88
N TYR A 61 -7.43 -59.49 14.68
CA TYR A 61 -6.46 -60.27 13.90
C TYR A 61 -6.41 -59.83 12.42
N GLU A 62 -5.88 -58.63 12.15
CA GLU A 62 -5.37 -58.30 10.81
C GLU A 62 -4.00 -58.96 10.61
N THR A 63 -3.81 -59.60 9.47
CA THR A 63 -2.48 -60.09 9.08
C THR A 63 -1.56 -58.90 8.75
N LYS A 64 -0.25 -59.07 8.92
CA LYS A 64 0.75 -58.04 8.56
C LYS A 64 0.59 -57.55 7.12
N GLN A 65 0.27 -58.45 6.18
CA GLN A 65 0.07 -58.09 4.77
C GLN A 65 -1.18 -57.21 4.56
N GLN A 66 -2.29 -57.51 5.23
CA GLN A 66 -3.51 -56.68 5.17
C GLN A 66 -3.26 -55.27 5.74
N LEU A 67 -2.52 -55.17 6.84
CA LEU A 67 -2.16 -53.89 7.43
C LEU A 67 -1.29 -53.05 6.47
N LEU A 68 -0.29 -53.66 5.84
CA LEU A 68 0.57 -52.97 4.86
C LEU A 68 -0.23 -52.47 3.65
N SER A 69 -1.10 -53.31 3.10
CA SER A 69 -1.97 -52.93 1.97
C SER A 69 -2.92 -51.79 2.35
N ARG A 70 -3.48 -51.82 3.57
CA ARG A 70 -4.31 -50.73 4.08
C ARG A 70 -3.54 -49.43 4.24
N ILE A 71 -2.31 -49.50 4.77
CA ILE A 71 -1.43 -48.32 4.91
C ILE A 71 -1.13 -47.73 3.53
N GLU A 72 -0.82 -48.55 2.53
CA GLU A 72 -0.55 -48.10 1.16
C GLU A 72 -1.79 -47.43 0.53
N ALA A 73 -2.97 -48.04 0.69
CA ALA A 73 -4.22 -47.47 0.20
C ALA A 73 -4.58 -46.14 0.88
N LEU A 74 -4.40 -46.06 2.21
CA LEU A 74 -4.60 -44.81 2.97
C LEU A 74 -3.59 -43.73 2.58
N THR A 75 -2.33 -44.11 2.36
CA THR A 75 -1.27 -43.16 1.95
C THR A 75 -1.58 -42.59 0.58
N SER A 76 -1.94 -43.45 -0.39
CA SER A 76 -2.34 -43.03 -1.74
C SER A 76 -3.59 -42.14 -1.70
N GLY A 77 -4.59 -42.49 -0.87
CA GLY A 77 -5.79 -41.68 -0.67
C GLY A 77 -5.49 -40.32 -0.05
N LEU A 78 -4.53 -40.24 0.87
CA LEU A 78 -4.10 -38.99 1.49
C LEU A 78 -3.39 -38.09 0.49
N GLU A 79 -2.51 -38.64 -0.36
CA GLU A 79 -1.84 -37.89 -1.42
C GLU A 79 -2.86 -37.28 -2.39
N LEU A 80 -3.86 -38.05 -2.81
CA LEU A 80 -4.96 -37.56 -3.64
C LEU A 80 -5.74 -36.43 -2.95
N ALA A 81 -6.11 -36.61 -1.68
CA ALA A 81 -6.81 -35.58 -0.93
C ALA A 81 -5.98 -34.28 -0.83
N GLN A 82 -4.66 -34.40 -0.65
CA GLN A 82 -3.76 -33.26 -0.61
C GLN A 82 -3.68 -32.52 -1.96
N GLN A 83 -3.68 -33.26 -3.08
CA GLN A 83 -3.76 -32.67 -4.42
C GLN A 83 -5.07 -31.90 -4.61
N HIS A 84 -6.21 -32.48 -4.22
CA HIS A 84 -7.52 -31.80 -4.25
C HIS A 84 -7.51 -30.49 -3.45
N VAL A 85 -7.01 -30.52 -2.21
CA VAL A 85 -6.92 -29.32 -1.36
C VAL A 85 -6.04 -28.26 -2.00
N THR A 86 -4.94 -28.65 -2.62
CA THR A 86 -4.01 -27.72 -3.29
C THR A 86 -4.68 -27.03 -4.47
N VAL A 87 -5.37 -27.80 -5.32
CA VAL A 87 -6.09 -27.27 -6.49
C VAL A 87 -7.23 -26.35 -6.06
N LEU A 88 -8.05 -26.78 -5.09
CA LEU A 88 -9.15 -25.96 -4.58
C LEU A 88 -8.66 -24.66 -3.94
N ARG A 89 -7.52 -24.69 -3.23
CA ARG A 89 -6.89 -23.50 -2.66
C ARG A 89 -6.48 -22.51 -3.75
N ALA A 90 -5.87 -22.98 -4.83
CA ALA A 90 -5.49 -22.14 -5.96
C ALA A 90 -6.72 -21.52 -6.66
N ILE A 91 -7.80 -22.29 -6.84
CA ILE A 91 -9.07 -21.79 -7.40
C ILE A 91 -9.68 -20.71 -6.50
N ASN A 92 -9.75 -20.96 -5.20
CA ASN A 92 -10.27 -20.00 -4.22
C ASN A 92 -9.42 -18.73 -4.15
N GLU A 93 -8.09 -18.85 -4.24
CA GLU A 93 -7.20 -17.70 -4.30
C GLU A 93 -7.48 -16.84 -5.54
N GLY A 94 -7.66 -17.47 -6.71
CA GLY A 94 -8.07 -16.78 -7.94
C GLY A 94 -9.43 -16.08 -7.82
N ALA A 95 -10.42 -16.74 -7.24
CA ALA A 95 -11.75 -16.17 -7.01
C ALA A 95 -11.70 -14.97 -6.04
N ASN A 96 -10.96 -15.10 -4.94
CA ASN A 96 -10.77 -14.01 -3.98
C ASN A 96 -10.04 -12.82 -4.61
N ALA A 97 -9.03 -13.06 -5.45
CA ALA A 97 -8.35 -12.00 -6.18
C ALA A 97 -9.31 -11.24 -7.12
N GLN A 98 -10.20 -11.95 -7.83
CA GLN A 98 -11.23 -11.33 -8.66
C GLN A 98 -12.20 -10.47 -7.85
N LEU A 99 -12.67 -10.96 -6.70
CA LEU A 99 -13.57 -10.21 -5.81
C LEU A 99 -12.93 -8.89 -5.35
N VAL A 100 -11.68 -8.92 -4.92
CA VAL A 100 -10.96 -7.71 -4.50
C VAL A 100 -10.81 -6.72 -5.67
N ILE A 101 -10.48 -7.22 -6.87
CA ILE A 101 -10.37 -6.38 -8.06
C ILE A 101 -11.71 -5.74 -8.43
N GLN A 102 -12.80 -6.50 -8.38
CA GLN A 102 -14.15 -6.00 -8.68
C GLN A 102 -14.63 -4.97 -7.63
N ASP A 103 -14.38 -5.22 -6.35
CA ASP A 103 -14.68 -4.26 -5.27
C ASP A 103 -13.92 -2.94 -5.45
N MET A 104 -12.61 -3.00 -5.71
CA MET A 104 -11.80 -1.81 -5.99
C MET A 104 -12.31 -1.02 -7.21
N LEU A 105 -12.74 -1.72 -8.26
CA LEU A 105 -13.34 -1.09 -9.43
C LEU A 105 -14.67 -0.41 -9.09
N GLY A 106 -15.53 -1.07 -8.31
CA GLY A 106 -16.80 -0.53 -7.84
C GLY A 106 -16.61 0.72 -6.98
N GLN A 107 -15.66 0.71 -6.06
CA GLN A 107 -15.30 1.89 -5.26
C GLN A 107 -14.87 3.06 -6.14
N LYS A 108 -13.99 2.84 -7.12
CA LYS A 108 -13.59 3.89 -8.07
C LYS A 108 -14.73 4.42 -8.93
N GLN A 109 -15.64 3.54 -9.38
CA GLN A 109 -16.82 3.94 -10.12
C GLN A 109 -17.72 4.82 -9.26
N ASN A 110 -17.98 4.42 -8.01
CA ASN A 110 -18.76 5.18 -7.05
C ASN A 110 -18.14 6.55 -6.75
N GLU A 111 -16.82 6.63 -6.53
CA GLU A 111 -16.11 7.91 -6.36
C GLU A 111 -16.25 8.81 -7.59
N SER A 112 -16.11 8.25 -8.79
CA SER A 112 -16.26 8.99 -10.04
C SER A 112 -17.68 9.54 -10.19
N LEU A 113 -18.70 8.72 -9.95
CA LEU A 113 -20.11 9.11 -9.98
C LEU A 113 -20.41 10.17 -8.92
N TYR A 114 -20.03 9.93 -7.67
CA TYR A 114 -20.19 10.87 -6.57
C TYR A 114 -19.52 12.22 -6.89
N SER A 115 -18.32 12.21 -7.47
CA SER A 115 -17.64 13.44 -7.88
C SER A 115 -18.41 14.16 -9.00
N ALA A 116 -18.95 13.43 -9.98
CA ALA A 116 -19.71 14.00 -11.08
C ALA A 116 -21.05 14.60 -10.63
N GLU A 117 -21.74 13.93 -9.71
CA GLU A 117 -22.98 14.40 -9.10
C GLU A 117 -22.75 15.63 -8.23
N ASN A 118 -21.73 15.63 -7.38
CA ASN A 118 -21.46 16.74 -6.47
C ASN A 118 -20.73 17.92 -7.11
N LYS A 119 -19.99 17.72 -8.22
CA LYS A 119 -19.38 18.84 -8.98
C LYS A 119 -20.44 19.83 -9.48
N LYS A 120 -21.67 19.38 -9.70
CA LYS A 120 -22.80 20.25 -10.10
C LYS A 120 -23.35 21.11 -8.95
N LYS A 121 -23.05 20.82 -7.69
CA LYS A 121 -23.54 21.59 -6.53
C LYS A 121 -22.81 22.92 -6.31
N THR A 122 -21.60 23.09 -6.86
CA THR A 122 -20.74 24.23 -6.52
C THR A 122 -20.52 25.24 -7.65
N ASP A 123 -20.75 24.88 -8.92
CA ASP A 123 -20.24 25.69 -10.05
C ASP A 123 -21.31 26.39 -10.89
N ARG A 124 -22.57 25.94 -10.85
CA ARG A 124 -23.66 26.78 -11.38
C ARG A 124 -23.95 27.81 -10.31
N THR A 125 -23.36 29.00 -10.48
CA THR A 125 -23.77 30.28 -9.87
C THR A 125 -25.01 30.11 -9.01
N LYS A 126 -24.83 30.12 -7.68
CA LYS A 126 -25.92 30.28 -6.72
C LYS A 126 -26.52 31.69 -6.90
N LEU A 127 -27.10 31.97 -8.07
CA LEU A 127 -28.05 33.07 -8.25
C LEU A 127 -29.29 32.81 -7.40
N PHE A 128 -29.55 31.54 -7.06
CA PHE A 128 -30.69 31.10 -6.26
C PHE A 128 -30.27 30.08 -5.19
N PRO A 129 -29.64 30.51 -4.07
CA PRO A 129 -29.60 29.64 -2.89
C PRO A 129 -31.06 29.28 -2.53
N GLU A 130 -31.33 27.97 -2.38
CA GLU A 130 -32.68 27.37 -2.16
C GLU A 130 -33.61 27.27 -3.39
N GLY A 131 -33.16 27.60 -4.61
CA GLY A 131 -33.96 27.43 -5.82
C GLY A 131 -35.13 28.41 -5.98
N LYS A 132 -35.20 29.45 -5.15
CA LYS A 132 -36.18 30.54 -5.24
C LYS A 132 -35.55 31.76 -5.90
N GLY A 133 -36.30 32.45 -6.77
CA GLY A 133 -35.90 33.74 -7.34
C GLY A 133 -35.61 34.77 -6.25
N ARG A 134 -34.41 35.36 -6.22
CA ARG A 134 -34.07 36.49 -5.34
C ARG A 134 -34.00 37.78 -6.13
N HIS A 135 -34.39 38.90 -5.51
CA HIS A 135 -34.15 40.22 -6.06
C HIS A 135 -32.64 40.53 -5.95
N LEU A 136 -31.99 40.81 -7.08
CA LEU A 136 -30.54 41.02 -7.17
C LEU A 136 -30.06 42.29 -6.44
N THR A 137 -30.98 43.14 -6.01
CA THR A 137 -30.72 44.39 -5.28
C THR A 137 -30.89 44.24 -3.77
N ASP A 138 -31.31 43.08 -3.25
CA ASP A 138 -31.47 42.88 -1.81
C ASP A 138 -30.11 42.93 -1.08
N GLU A 139 -30.01 43.67 0.02
CA GLU A 139 -28.76 43.83 0.76
C GLU A 139 -28.19 42.50 1.24
N LYS A 140 -29.07 41.54 1.59
CA LYS A 140 -28.66 40.19 2.00
C LYS A 140 -27.93 39.46 0.88
N PHE A 141 -28.39 39.61 -0.35
CA PHE A 141 -27.74 39.03 -1.53
C PHE A 141 -26.37 39.65 -1.80
N ILE A 142 -26.25 40.98 -1.69
CA ILE A 142 -24.97 41.69 -1.86
C ILE A 142 -23.95 41.23 -0.81
N ARG A 143 -24.35 41.09 0.46
CA ARG A 143 -23.47 40.60 1.53
C ARG A 143 -23.04 39.15 1.30
N GLU A 144 -23.94 38.28 0.87
CA GLU A 144 -23.63 36.88 0.52
C GLU A 144 -22.65 36.80 -0.66
N LEU A 145 -22.82 37.63 -1.68
CA LEU A 145 -21.92 37.71 -2.84
C LEU A 145 -20.51 38.14 -2.40
N GLN A 146 -20.41 39.20 -1.62
CA GLN A 146 -19.14 39.71 -1.08
C GLN A 146 -18.45 38.69 -0.17
N ALA A 147 -19.20 37.97 0.67
CA ALA A 147 -18.66 36.89 1.49
C ALA A 147 -18.13 35.73 0.64
N GLY A 148 -18.85 35.39 -0.44
CA GLY A 148 -18.42 34.39 -1.42
C GLY A 148 -17.14 34.78 -2.16
N GLU A 149 -17.00 36.04 -2.56
CA GLU A 149 -15.78 36.56 -3.20
C GLU A 149 -14.60 36.56 -2.23
N LYS A 150 -14.78 37.05 -1.00
CA LYS A 150 -13.75 36.97 0.06
C LYS A 150 -13.31 35.53 0.32
N ALA A 151 -14.24 34.59 0.42
CA ALA A 151 -13.91 33.18 0.60
C ALA A 151 -13.10 32.60 -0.58
N LYS A 152 -13.36 33.06 -1.83
CA LYS A 152 -12.56 32.67 -2.99
C LYS A 152 -11.15 33.26 -2.93
N THR A 153 -11.01 34.53 -2.58
CA THR A 153 -9.69 35.19 -2.46
C THR A 153 -8.86 34.55 -1.34
N ASP A 154 -9.48 34.28 -0.19
CA ASP A 154 -8.81 33.65 0.96
C ASP A 154 -8.35 32.23 0.64
N ASN A 155 -9.19 31.45 -0.05
CA ASN A 155 -8.83 30.11 -0.50
C ASN A 155 -7.69 30.14 -1.55
N ALA A 156 -7.70 31.11 -2.47
CA ALA A 156 -6.62 31.30 -3.42
C ALA A 156 -5.29 31.66 -2.72
N ALA A 157 -5.33 32.58 -1.76
CA ALA A 157 -4.17 32.95 -0.94
C ALA A 157 -3.65 31.76 -0.12
N ALA A 158 -4.54 31.00 0.52
CA ALA A 158 -4.16 29.79 1.26
C ALA A 158 -3.52 28.72 0.37
N LYS A 159 -4.04 28.51 -0.85
CA LYS A 159 -3.44 27.60 -1.84
C LYS A 159 -2.05 28.08 -2.27
N ALA A 160 -1.88 29.38 -2.50
CA ALA A 160 -0.58 29.96 -2.84
C ALA A 160 0.44 29.74 -1.72
N LYS A 161 0.07 30.04 -0.46
CA LYS A 161 0.90 29.80 0.73
C LYS A 161 1.31 28.33 0.84
N ARG A 162 0.35 27.40 0.74
CA ARG A 162 0.63 25.95 0.78
C ARG A 162 1.60 25.49 -0.32
N ARG A 163 1.57 26.13 -1.51
CA ARG A 163 2.51 25.81 -2.59
C ARG A 163 3.93 26.25 -2.24
N VAL A 164 4.07 27.46 -1.68
CA VAL A 164 5.35 28.00 -1.22
C VAL A 164 5.92 27.12 -0.10
N ASP A 165 5.13 26.78 0.92
CA ASP A 165 5.58 25.94 2.04
C ASP A 165 6.05 24.56 1.57
N ARG A 166 5.34 23.95 0.60
CA ARG A 166 5.74 22.66 0.02
C ARG A 166 7.04 22.77 -0.77
N ALA A 167 7.27 23.87 -1.48
CA ALA A 167 8.50 24.10 -2.21
C ALA A 167 9.68 24.28 -1.23
N ALA A 168 9.51 25.10 -0.19
CA ALA A 168 10.51 25.30 0.86
C ALA A 168 10.87 23.99 1.57
N LYS A 169 9.87 23.17 1.94
CA LYS A 169 10.09 21.85 2.57
C LYS A 169 10.83 20.88 1.65
N LYS A 170 10.59 20.92 0.34
CA LYS A 170 11.34 20.09 -0.63
C LYS A 170 12.81 20.52 -0.69
N VAL A 171 13.09 21.82 -0.76
CA VAL A 171 14.46 22.36 -0.79
C VAL A 171 15.20 21.98 0.49
N ALA A 172 14.59 22.21 1.66
CA ALA A 172 15.19 21.86 2.96
C ALA A 172 15.49 20.35 3.07
N LYS A 173 14.59 19.50 2.57
CA LYS A 173 14.80 18.04 2.57
C LYS A 173 15.97 17.63 1.68
N VAL A 174 16.11 18.24 0.49
CA VAL A 174 17.22 17.94 -0.44
C VAL A 174 18.55 18.40 0.16
N ALA A 175 18.61 19.57 0.78
CA ALA A 175 19.81 20.06 1.46
C ALA A 175 20.24 19.11 2.60
N ALA A 176 19.31 18.75 3.49
CA ALA A 176 19.59 17.83 4.59
C ALA A 176 20.03 16.43 4.13
N GLU A 177 19.51 15.93 3.01
CA GLU A 177 19.94 14.64 2.45
C GLU A 177 21.35 14.73 1.85
N LYS A 178 21.70 15.84 1.19
CA LYS A 178 23.06 16.06 0.67
C LYS A 178 24.09 16.13 1.80
N GLU A 179 23.79 16.87 2.87
CA GLU A 179 24.64 16.95 4.06
C GLU A 179 24.81 15.57 4.73
N TRP A 180 23.71 14.81 4.82
CA TRP A 180 23.75 13.45 5.35
C TRP A 180 24.62 12.50 4.52
N GLN A 181 24.52 12.58 3.18
CA GLN A 181 25.36 11.79 2.28
C GLN A 181 26.84 12.15 2.43
N ALA A 182 27.18 13.43 2.46
CA ALA A 182 28.56 13.88 2.69
C ALA A 182 29.12 13.40 4.04
N ALA A 183 28.32 13.44 5.10
CA ALA A 183 28.70 12.92 6.41
C ALA A 183 28.90 11.40 6.41
N MET A 184 28.07 10.66 5.66
CA MET A 184 28.19 9.21 5.51
C MET A 184 29.44 8.80 4.72
N GLU A 185 29.81 9.54 3.67
CA GLU A 185 31.06 9.26 2.94
C GLU A 185 32.30 9.50 3.81
N ARG A 186 32.36 10.63 4.53
CA ARG A 186 33.42 10.88 5.52
C ARG A 186 33.52 9.77 6.56
N HIS A 187 32.37 9.31 7.08
CA HIS A 187 32.35 8.22 8.05
C HIS A 187 32.86 6.89 7.47
N LYS A 188 32.61 6.60 6.18
CA LYS A 188 33.18 5.41 5.53
C LYS A 188 34.70 5.51 5.42
N GLU A 189 35.22 6.67 5.07
CA GLU A 189 36.66 6.94 5.03
C GLU A 189 37.28 6.77 6.43
N ASP A 190 36.65 7.35 7.46
CA ASP A 190 37.10 7.22 8.86
C ASP A 190 37.11 5.76 9.34
N VAL A 191 36.07 4.99 8.99
CA VAL A 191 35.99 3.57 9.35
C VAL A 191 37.05 2.76 8.61
N LYS A 192 37.31 3.04 7.33
CA LYS A 192 38.36 2.37 6.56
C LYS A 192 39.74 2.65 7.17
N ASN A 193 40.05 3.91 7.43
CA ASN A 193 41.31 4.31 8.08
C ASN A 193 41.45 3.66 9.46
N TRP A 194 40.36 3.58 10.23
CA TRP A 194 40.34 2.88 11.52
C TRP A 194 40.56 1.36 11.38
N GLU A 195 40.00 0.72 10.36
CA GLU A 195 40.20 -0.71 10.09
C GLU A 195 41.64 -1.00 9.69
N ASP A 196 42.24 -0.17 8.82
CA ASP A 196 43.64 -0.26 8.40
C ASP A 196 44.59 -0.07 9.60
N GLU A 197 44.33 0.92 10.45
CA GLU A 197 45.12 1.18 11.65
C GLU A 197 44.96 0.06 12.69
N CYS A 198 43.75 -0.46 12.89
CA CYS A 198 43.51 -1.62 13.73
C CYS A 198 44.26 -2.86 13.23
N LYS A 199 44.33 -3.06 11.91
CA LYS A 199 45.07 -4.17 11.31
C LYS A 199 46.57 -4.02 11.57
N ARG A 200 47.12 -2.83 11.32
CA ARG A 200 48.53 -2.50 11.62
C ARG A 200 48.91 -2.76 13.07
N LEU A 201 48.07 -2.36 14.03
CA LEU A 201 48.30 -2.56 15.46
C LEU A 201 48.19 -4.03 15.88
N ARG A 202 47.30 -4.81 15.25
CA ARG A 202 47.23 -6.27 15.48
C ARG A 202 48.47 -6.99 14.96
N ASP A 203 48.99 -6.60 13.80
CA ASP A 203 50.23 -7.16 13.23
C ASP A 203 51.44 -6.86 14.14
N GLN A 204 51.39 -5.75 14.88
CA GLN A 204 52.36 -5.36 15.92
C GLN A 204 52.13 -6.01 17.28
N LYS A 205 51.21 -6.99 17.39
CA LYS A 205 50.84 -7.72 18.61
C LYS A 205 50.35 -6.82 19.76
N VAL A 206 49.78 -5.66 19.46
CA VAL A 206 49.15 -4.80 20.47
C VAL A 206 47.92 -5.48 21.05
N LEU A 207 47.76 -5.41 22.37
CA LEU A 207 46.61 -5.99 23.08
C LEU A 207 45.30 -5.36 22.57
N LYS A 208 44.26 -6.18 22.47
CA LYS A 208 42.94 -5.76 21.95
C LYS A 208 42.31 -4.60 22.73
N LYS A 209 42.72 -4.39 23.99
CA LYS A 209 42.24 -3.32 24.87
C LYS A 209 42.81 -1.94 24.50
N ASP A 210 43.96 -1.91 23.82
CA ASP A 210 44.68 -0.67 23.44
C ASP A 210 44.41 -0.26 21.99
N LEU A 211 43.52 -0.98 21.28
CA LEU A 211 43.09 -0.61 19.94
C LEU A 211 42.23 0.67 19.98
N PRO A 212 42.35 1.55 18.96
CA PRO A 212 41.53 2.75 18.88
C PRO A 212 40.04 2.38 18.86
N LYS A 213 39.20 3.23 19.45
CA LYS A 213 37.75 3.05 19.44
C LYS A 213 37.19 3.30 18.03
N LYS A 214 36.20 2.52 17.64
CA LYS A 214 35.54 2.66 16.34
C LYS A 214 34.90 4.05 16.21
N PRO A 215 35.05 4.75 15.06
CA PRO A 215 34.37 6.02 14.81
C PRO A 215 32.86 5.92 15.04
N ALA A 216 32.28 6.93 15.67
CA ALA A 216 30.84 6.99 15.91
C ALA A 216 30.10 7.33 14.61
N ARG A 217 28.97 6.66 14.37
CA ARG A 217 28.16 6.92 13.18
C ARG A 217 27.53 8.31 13.26
N PRO A 218 27.58 9.13 12.19
CA PRO A 218 26.92 10.43 12.19
C PRO A 218 25.41 10.28 12.40
N VAL A 219 24.78 11.27 13.01
CA VAL A 219 23.31 11.31 13.21
C VAL A 219 22.67 12.10 12.08
N LYS A 220 21.54 11.61 11.56
CA LYS A 220 20.85 12.29 10.46
C LYS A 220 20.38 13.67 10.90
N PRO A 221 20.73 14.76 10.18
CA PRO A 221 20.27 16.09 10.50
C PRO A 221 18.74 16.16 10.40
N LYS A 222 18.10 16.74 11.41
CA LYS A 222 16.66 17.00 11.41
C LYS A 222 16.41 18.28 10.62
N PRO A 223 15.47 18.29 9.65
CA PRO A 223 15.10 19.54 8.98
C PRO A 223 14.56 20.53 10.02
N ALA A 224 14.98 21.80 9.92
CA ALA A 224 14.61 22.86 10.86
C ALA A 224 13.09 22.90 11.06
N LYS A 225 12.65 22.79 12.32
CA LYS A 225 11.27 23.09 12.69
C LYS A 225 11.09 24.60 12.61
N GLU A 226 10.05 25.04 11.91
CA GLU A 226 9.54 26.41 11.98
C GLU A 226 9.33 26.76 13.45
N THR A 227 10.15 27.66 14.00
CA THR A 227 9.85 28.38 15.24
C THR A 227 8.58 29.19 14.99
N GLN A 228 7.49 28.82 15.65
CA GLN A 228 6.31 29.68 15.74
C GLN A 228 6.77 31.01 16.36
N GLY A 229 6.42 32.12 15.69
CA GLY A 229 6.75 33.48 16.14
C GLY A 229 6.13 33.80 17.51
N PRO A 230 6.61 34.85 18.18
CA PRO A 230 6.25 35.17 19.55
C PRO A 230 4.77 35.60 19.61
N ASP A 231 4.02 34.99 20.53
CA ASP A 231 2.72 35.51 20.96
C ASP A 231 2.94 36.92 21.55
N GLY A 232 2.18 37.87 21.01
CA GLY A 232 2.19 39.26 21.46
C GLY A 232 1.70 39.39 22.90
N SER A 233 2.41 40.23 23.66
CA SER A 233 1.93 40.83 24.90
C SER A 233 0.93 41.95 24.61
#